data_AF-A0AAV5EA50-F1
#
_entry.id   AF-A0AAV5EA50-F1
#
_cell.length_a   1.000
_cell.length_b   1.000
_cell.length_c   1.000
_cell.angle_alpha   90.00
_cell.angle_beta   90.00
_cell.angle_gamma   90.00
#
_symmetry.space_group_name_H-M   'P 1'
#
loop_
_entity.id
_entity.type
_entity.pdbx_description
1 polymer ?
#
loop_
_entity_poly.entity_id
_entity_poly.type
_entity_poly.pdbx_seq_one_letter_code
_entity_poly.pdbx_strand_id
1 'polypeptide(L)'
;MHLAVSSRHPFDSSKWGRVWNFLVETRFLQKDLIVEPLEASELLVVHSESYLNSIKSSEKVAHIIEVQAVALLPISLVQQKLLYPFRK
;
A
#
# COMPACT_ATOMS: atom_id res chain seq x y z
N MET A 1 11.90 2.01 10.33
CA MET A 1 10.97 0.90 10.06
C MET A 1 10.33 0.94 8.66
N HIS A 2 10.08 2.11 8.07
CA HIS A 2 9.46 2.26 6.75
C HIS A 2 10.17 1.49 5.62
N LEU A 3 11.50 1.46 5.61
CA LEU A 3 12.30 0.82 4.55
C LEU A 3 12.50 -0.69 4.77
N ALA A 4 12.32 -1.19 5.99
CA ALA A 4 12.73 -2.57 6.32
C ALA A 4 11.69 -3.62 5.95
N VAL A 5 10.39 -3.28 6.05
CA VAL A 5 9.29 -4.18 5.68
C VAL A 5 9.02 -4.10 4.18
N SER A 6 9.01 -2.90 3.58
CA SER A 6 8.77 -2.71 2.15
C SER A 6 9.91 -3.23 1.26
N SER A 7 11.17 -3.17 1.70
CA SER A 7 12.32 -3.71 0.93
C SER A 7 12.40 -5.24 0.92
N ARG A 8 11.79 -5.90 1.91
CA ARG A 8 11.69 -7.37 1.99
C ARG A 8 10.32 -7.88 1.55
N HIS A 9 9.46 -6.99 1.08
CA HIS A 9 8.15 -7.35 0.56
C HIS A 9 8.34 -8.00 -0.82
N PRO A 10 7.67 -9.13 -1.11
CA PRO A 10 7.82 -9.83 -2.40
C PRO A 10 7.39 -8.96 -3.57
N PHE A 11 6.47 -8.02 -3.35
CA PHE A 11 6.15 -6.97 -4.30
C PHE A 11 6.96 -5.70 -4.06
N ASP A 12 7.66 -5.24 -5.10
CA ASP A 12 8.34 -3.96 -5.08
C ASP A 12 7.36 -2.78 -5.10
N SER A 13 7.07 -2.25 -3.91
CA SER A 13 6.28 -1.03 -3.72
C SER A 13 6.89 0.22 -4.37
N SER A 14 8.19 0.23 -4.67
CA SER A 14 8.87 1.36 -5.34
C SER A 14 8.84 1.26 -6.86
N LYS A 15 8.32 0.15 -7.44
CA LYS A 15 8.34 -0.11 -8.88
C LYS A 15 7.75 1.03 -9.69
N TRP A 16 6.54 1.45 -9.32
CA TRP A 16 5.81 2.49 -10.05
C TRP A 16 6.42 3.88 -9.87
N GLY A 17 7.00 4.18 -8.71
CA GLY A 17 7.77 5.42 -8.51
C GLY A 17 8.98 5.50 -9.45
N ARG A 18 9.68 4.38 -9.68
CA ARG A 18 10.79 4.32 -10.65
C ARG A 18 10.32 4.51 -12.09
N VAL A 19 9.21 3.87 -12.47
CA VAL A 19 8.60 4.05 -13.81
C VAL A 19 8.16 5.50 -14.01
N TRP A 20 7.51 6.10 -13.01
CA TRP A 20 7.09 7.49 -13.04
C TRP A 20 8.27 8.45 -13.22
N ASN A 21 9.32 8.31 -12.40
CA ASN A 21 10.54 9.12 -12.52
C ASN A 21 11.15 9.00 -13.92
N PHE A 22 11.27 7.78 -14.43
CA PHE A 22 11.80 7.53 -15.77
C PHE A 22 10.96 8.25 -16.86
N LEU A 23 9.64 8.16 -16.81
CA LEU A 23 8.75 8.77 -17.80
C LEU A 23 8.75 10.31 -17.74
N VAL A 24 8.93 10.88 -16.55
CA VAL A 24 9.09 12.33 -16.36
C VAL A 24 10.45 12.81 -16.87
N GLU A 25 11.53 12.10 -16.54
CA GLU A 25 12.90 12.43 -16.98
C GLU A 25 13.04 12.35 -18.51
N THR A 26 12.40 11.36 -19.12
CA THR A 26 12.38 11.18 -20.58
C THR A 26 11.37 12.07 -21.30
N ARG A 27 10.69 12.97 -20.58
CA ARG A 27 9.67 13.94 -21.08
C ARG A 27 8.46 13.32 -21.77
N PHE A 28 8.17 12.04 -21.52
CA PHE A 28 6.95 11.38 -21.99
C PHE A 28 5.73 11.70 -21.13
N LEU A 29 5.93 12.07 -19.85
CA LEU A 29 4.87 12.56 -18.97
C LEU A 29 5.12 14.02 -18.57
N GLN A 30 4.10 14.86 -18.76
CA GLN A 30 4.07 16.20 -18.19
C GLN A 30 3.41 16.13 -16.82
N LYS A 31 4.04 16.71 -15.80
CA LYS A 31 3.54 16.67 -14.41
C LYS A 31 2.12 17.24 -14.28
N ASP A 32 1.78 18.20 -15.12
CA ASP A 32 0.49 18.90 -15.12
C ASP A 32 -0.67 18.01 -15.60
N LEU A 33 -0.37 16.86 -16.22
CA LEU A 33 -1.36 15.88 -16.68
C LEU A 33 -1.55 14.72 -15.70
N ILE A 34 -0.87 14.77 -14.54
CA ILE A 34 -0.86 13.68 -13.55
C ILE A 34 -1.85 14.03 -12.45
N VAL A 35 -2.83 13.15 -12.24
CA VAL A 35 -3.83 13.28 -11.20
C VAL A 35 -3.35 12.54 -9.95
N GLU A 36 -3.43 13.19 -8.79
CA GLU A 36 -3.18 12.55 -7.51
C GLU A 36 -4.35 11.59 -7.18
N PRO A 37 -4.06 10.32 -6.86
CA PRO A 37 -5.12 9.36 -6.55
C PRO A 37 -5.80 9.74 -5.22
N LEU A 38 -7.14 9.72 -5.22
CA LEU A 38 -7.94 9.91 -4.01
C LEU A 38 -8.11 8.57 -3.29
N GLU A 39 -8.06 8.58 -1.95
CA GLU A 39 -8.34 7.38 -1.16
C GLU A 39 -9.80 6.95 -1.36
N ALA A 40 -10.01 5.65 -1.60
CA ALA A 40 -11.34 5.11 -1.85
C ALA A 40 -12.22 5.21 -0.61
N SER A 41 -13.36 5.89 -0.73
CA SER A 41 -14.35 6.06 0.34
C SER A 41 -15.43 4.96 0.36
N GLU A 42 -15.72 4.33 -0.78
CA GLU A 42 -16.89 3.45 -0.96
C GLU A 42 -16.52 1.97 -1.15
N LEU A 43 -15.74 1.41 -0.23
CA LEU A 43 -15.28 0.02 -0.33
C LEU A 43 -16.41 -1.02 -0.24
N LEU A 44 -17.56 -0.67 0.37
CA LEU A 44 -18.71 -1.57 0.52
C LEU A 44 -19.43 -1.87 -0.80
N VAL A 45 -19.19 -1.08 -1.85
CA VAL A 45 -19.76 -1.34 -3.18
C VAL A 45 -19.19 -2.63 -3.78
N VAL A 46 -17.95 -2.96 -3.43
CA VAL A 46 -17.20 -4.08 -4.01
C VAL A 46 -16.82 -5.16 -2.99
N HIS A 47 -16.96 -4.88 -1.69
CA HIS A 47 -16.56 -5.79 -0.62
C HIS A 47 -17.63 -5.93 0.46
N SER A 48 -17.73 -7.12 1.05
CA SER A 48 -18.59 -7.36 2.21
C SER A 48 -18.05 -6.69 3.47
N GLU A 49 -18.94 -6.33 4.39
CA GLU A 49 -18.55 -5.85 5.73
C GLU A 49 -17.69 -6.87 6.48
N SER A 50 -17.98 -8.16 6.33
CA SER A 50 -17.21 -9.25 6.94
C SER A 50 -15.76 -9.27 6.46
N TYR A 51 -15.54 -9.03 5.16
CA TYR A 51 -14.20 -8.93 4.60
C TYR A 51 -13.46 -7.70 5.12
N LEU A 52 -14.10 -6.53 5.09
CA LEU A 52 -13.51 -5.28 5.59
C LEU A 52 -13.19 -5.32 7.09
N ASN A 53 -13.97 -6.06 7.87
CA ASN A 53 -13.66 -6.30 9.27
C ASN A 53 -12.51 -7.31 9.45
N SER A 54 -12.38 -8.31 8.58
CA SER A 54 -11.29 -9.28 8.65
C SER A 54 -9.91 -8.65 8.43
N ILE A 55 -9.81 -7.63 7.57
CA ILE A 55 -8.55 -6.91 7.29
C ILE A 55 -8.14 -5.93 8.40
N LYS A 56 -8.93 -5.83 9.49
CA LYS A 56 -8.54 -5.14 10.73
C LYS A 56 -7.70 -6.05 11.65
N SER A 57 -7.39 -7.28 11.24
CA SER A 57 -6.48 -8.19 11.95
C SER A 57 -5.05 -8.10 11.39
N SER A 58 -4.04 -8.01 12.26
CA SER A 58 -2.63 -7.97 11.86
C SER A 58 -2.18 -9.27 11.18
N GLU A 59 -2.69 -10.42 11.64
CA GLU A 59 -2.44 -11.73 11.03
C GLU A 59 -2.99 -11.81 9.60
N LYS A 60 -4.24 -11.35 9.41
CA LYS A 60 -4.87 -11.34 8.09
C LYS A 60 -4.10 -10.43 7.14
N VAL A 61 -3.70 -9.25 7.62
CA VAL A 61 -2.86 -8.31 6.84
C VAL A 61 -1.51 -8.95 6.49
N ALA A 62 -0.83 -9.59 7.44
CA ALA A 62 0.46 -10.25 7.22
C ALA A 62 0.39 -11.34 6.15
N HIS A 63 -0.72 -12.08 6.10
CA HIS A 63 -0.96 -13.06 5.06
C HIS A 63 -1.18 -12.43 3.69
N ILE A 64 -2.01 -11.37 3.61
CA ILE A 64 -2.31 -10.66 2.36
C ILE A 64 -1.06 -10.04 1.73
N ILE A 65 -0.20 -9.43 2.56
CA ILE A 65 1.05 -8.80 2.09
C ILE A 65 2.21 -9.80 1.96
N GLU A 66 1.99 -11.08 2.31
CA GLU A 66 3.01 -12.14 2.29
C GLU A 66 4.24 -11.88 3.19
N VAL A 67 4.11 -11.00 4.19
CA VAL A 67 5.18 -10.69 5.17
C VAL A 67 4.73 -11.14 6.56
N GLN A 68 5.03 -12.40 6.89
CA GLN A 68 4.59 -13.04 8.14
C GLN A 68 5.03 -12.28 9.42
N ALA A 69 6.18 -11.60 9.39
CA ALA A 69 6.67 -10.81 10.52
C ALA A 69 5.71 -9.68 10.94
N VAL A 70 4.84 -9.21 10.04
CA VAL A 70 3.85 -8.17 10.33
C VAL A 70 2.75 -8.67 11.29
N ALA A 71 2.53 -9.99 11.39
CA ALA A 71 1.53 -10.56 12.30
C ALA A 71 1.86 -10.27 13.77
N LEU A 72 3.15 -10.10 14.09
CA LEU A 72 3.65 -9.81 15.45
C LEU A 72 3.46 -8.34 15.86
N LEU A 73 3.05 -7.47 14.94
CA LEU A 73 2.91 -6.04 15.20
C LEU A 73 1.47 -5.70 15.63
N PRO A 74 1.30 -4.78 16.59
CA PRO A 74 0.01 -4.17 16.89
C PRO A 74 -0.64 -3.57 15.64
N ILE A 75 -1.95 -3.79 15.47
CA ILE A 75 -2.68 -3.32 14.27
C ILE A 75 -2.55 -1.81 14.05
N SER A 76 -2.47 -0.98 15.10
CA SER A 76 -2.28 0.47 14.97
C SER A 76 -0.96 0.83 14.28
N LEU A 77 0.13 0.13 14.61
CA LEU A 77 1.42 0.30 13.97
C LEU A 77 1.40 -0.19 12.52
N VAL A 78 0.73 -1.31 12.25
CA VAL A 78 0.53 -1.82 10.88
C VAL A 78 -0.25 -0.81 10.04
N GLN A 79 -1.34 -0.24 10.57
CA GLN A 79 -2.13 0.77 9.86
C GLN A 79 -1.31 2.03 9.59
N GLN A 80 -0.63 2.59 10.59
CA GLN A 80 0.07 3.87 10.44
C GLN A 80 1.37 3.79 9.64
N LYS A 81 2.14 2.70 9.79
CA LYS A 81 3.51 2.61 9.26
C LYS A 81 3.66 1.71 8.04
N LEU A 82 2.64 0.92 7.72
CA LEU A 82 2.65 0.03 6.56
C LEU A 82 1.50 0.31 5.61
N LEU A 83 0.25 0.25 6.07
CA LEU A 83 -0.91 0.35 5.18
C LEU A 83 -1.20 1.78 4.72
N TYR A 84 -1.07 2.78 5.60
CA TYR A 84 -1.26 4.18 5.22
C TYR A 84 -0.31 4.63 4.10
N PRO A 85 0.99 4.29 4.13
CA PRO A 85 1.89 4.50 2.99
C PRO A 85 1.50 3.81 1.69
N PHE A 86 0.75 2.70 1.73
CA PHE A 86 0.29 2.04 0.50
C PHE A 86 -0.94 2.70 -0.12
N ARG A 87 -1.59 3.62 0.61
CA ARG A 87 -2.74 4.40 0.12
C ARG A 87 -2.35 5.80 -0.34
N LYS A 88 -1.06 6.15 -0.27
CA LYS A 88 -0.47 7.41 -0.76
C LYS A 88 0.51 7.11 -1.88
#